data_AF-A0A553EN55-F1
#
_entry.id   AF-A0A553EN55-F1
#
_cell.length_a   1.000
_cell.length_b   1.000
_cell.length_c   1.000
_cell.angle_alpha   90.00
_cell.angle_beta   90.00
_cell.angle_gamma   90.00
#
_symmetry.space_group_name_H-M   'P 1'
#
loop_
_entity.id
_entity.type
_entity.pdbx_description
1 polymer ?
#
loop_
_entity_poly.entity_id
_entity_poly.type
_entity_poly.pdbx_seq_one_letter_code
_entity_poly.pdbx_strand_id
1 'polypeptide(L)'
;MKRHEETSMRELYENWQSSGLSQKAFALQKQIAPSTFYYWVKKFRQPGEPTPKGFSPILMESMPIASPPLAVIHYPSGVSVEWQGGADTLHLLKSLL
;
A
#
# COMPACT_ATOMS: atom_id res chain seq x y z
N MET A 1 2.42 36.34 -4.73
CA MET A 1 3.23 35.15 -4.37
C MET A 1 3.51 35.22 -2.87
N LYS A 2 2.80 34.44 -2.03
CA LYS A 2 2.98 34.50 -0.57
C LYS A 2 4.37 33.96 -0.22
N ARG A 3 5.21 34.80 0.39
CA ARG A 3 6.52 34.42 0.88
C ARG A 3 6.28 33.64 2.17
N HIS A 4 6.40 32.32 2.12
CA HIS A 4 6.41 31.53 3.34
C HIS A 4 7.75 31.81 4.04
N GLU A 5 7.71 32.08 5.35
CA GLU A 5 8.92 32.14 6.19
C GLU A 5 9.62 30.76 6.11
N GLU A 6 10.96 30.72 6.02
CA GLU A 6 11.69 29.46 5.80
C GLU A 6 11.44 28.42 6.89
N THR A 7 11.16 28.87 8.11
CA THR A 7 10.76 28.05 9.27
C THR A 7 9.45 27.29 9.00
N SER A 8 8.44 28.00 8.49
CA SER A 8 7.13 27.41 8.18
C SER A 8 7.20 26.33 7.09
N MET A 9 8.12 26.48 6.11
CA MET A 9 8.30 25.45 5.08
C MET A 9 8.92 24.16 5.62
N ARG A 10 9.87 24.27 6.55
CA ARG A 10 10.54 23.10 7.16
C ARG A 10 9.57 22.32 8.05
N GLU A 11 8.77 23.02 8.85
CA GLU A 11 7.71 22.40 9.64
C GLU A 11 6.70 21.64 8.77
N LEU A 12 6.32 22.20 7.62
CA LEU A 12 5.43 21.52 6.67
C LEU A 12 6.07 20.25 6.08
N TYR A 13 7.38 20.25 5.87
CA TYR A 13 8.11 19.07 5.40
C TYR A 13 8.16 17.96 6.46
N GLU A 14 8.45 18.29 7.71
CA GLU A 14 8.48 17.33 8.81
C GLU A 14 7.08 16.73 9.08
N ASN A 15 6.06 17.58 9.10
CA ASN A 15 4.66 17.14 9.18
C ASN A 15 4.25 16.22 8.03
N TRP A 16 4.79 16.44 6.84
CA TRP A 16 4.55 15.55 5.71
C TRP A 16 5.22 14.19 5.92
N GLN A 17 6.47 14.16 6.37
CA GLN A 17 7.17 12.90 6.67
C GLN A 17 6.43 12.05 7.70
N SER A 18 5.87 12.66 8.74
CA SER A 18 5.09 11.95 9.76
C SER A 18 3.67 11.56 9.30
N SER A 19 3.13 12.19 8.25
CA SER A 19 1.75 11.95 7.79
C SER A 19 1.56 10.64 7.02
N GLY A 20 2.62 10.10 6.41
CA GLY A 20 2.52 8.95 5.49
C GLY A 20 1.78 9.24 4.17
N LEU A 21 1.35 10.48 3.93
CA LEU A 21 0.65 10.87 2.71
C LEU A 21 1.61 11.03 1.53
N SER A 22 1.11 10.87 0.31
CA SER A 22 1.87 11.28 -0.88
C SER A 22 2.09 12.80 -0.89
N GLN A 23 3.19 13.27 -1.51
CA GLN A 23 3.49 14.70 -1.62
C GLN A 23 2.34 15.51 -2.24
N LYS A 24 1.67 14.93 -3.26
CA LYS A 24 0.52 15.54 -3.92
C LYS A 24 -0.67 15.65 -2.98
N ALA A 25 -1.01 14.58 -2.25
CA ALA A 25 -2.13 14.57 -1.32
C ALA A 25 -1.92 15.57 -0.19
N PHE A 26 -0.71 15.60 0.38
CA PHE A 26 -0.36 16.55 1.44
C PHE A 26 -0.44 18.01 0.96
N ALA A 27 0.12 18.31 -0.22
CA ALA A 27 0.06 19.66 -0.80
C ALA A 27 -1.39 20.13 -1.01
N LEU A 28 -2.25 19.26 -1.55
CA LEU A 28 -3.68 19.58 -1.73
C LEU A 28 -4.40 19.79 -0.40
N GLN A 29 -4.16 18.94 0.60
CA GLN A 29 -4.78 19.07 1.92
C GLN A 29 -4.38 20.39 2.63
N LYS A 30 -3.13 20.82 2.47
CA LYS A 30 -2.61 22.08 3.04
C LYS A 30 -2.85 23.29 2.14
N GLN A 31 -3.55 23.13 1.01
CA GLN A 31 -3.85 24.17 0.01
C GLN A 31 -2.58 24.84 -0.54
N ILE A 32 -1.53 24.06 -0.73
CA ILE A 32 -0.24 24.48 -1.28
C ILE A 32 -0.18 23.99 -2.73
N ALA A 33 0.32 24.84 -3.62
CA ALA A 33 0.58 24.42 -4.99
C ALA A 33 1.58 23.23 -4.99
N PRO A 34 1.26 22.10 -5.64
CA PRO A 34 2.12 20.91 -5.63
C PRO A 34 3.56 21.21 -6.09
N SER A 35 3.73 22.08 -7.08
CA SER A 35 5.05 22.51 -7.58
C SER A 35 5.89 23.19 -6.49
N THR A 36 5.28 24.04 -5.67
CA THR A 36 5.93 24.70 -4.54
C THR A 36 6.35 23.67 -3.49
N PHE A 37 5.46 22.75 -3.14
CA PHE A 37 5.75 21.72 -2.15
C PHE A 37 6.86 20.76 -2.63
N TYR A 38 6.86 20.36 -3.89
CA TYR A 38 7.90 19.52 -4.47
C TYR A 38 9.27 20.20 -4.45
N TYR A 39 9.31 21.51 -4.67
CA TYR A 39 10.54 22.29 -4.55
C TYR A 39 11.08 22.24 -3.11
N TRP A 40 10.23 22.38 -2.09
CA TRP A 40 10.65 22.27 -0.68
C TRP A 40 11.11 20.88 -0.31
N VAL A 41 10.38 19.85 -0.75
CA VAL A 41 10.80 18.45 -0.56
C VAL A 41 12.19 18.23 -1.14
N LYS A 42 12.44 18.72 -2.36
CA LYS A 42 13.77 18.64 -2.99
C LYS A 42 14.84 19.44 -2.23
N LYS A 43 14.48 20.61 -1.66
CA LYS A 43 15.38 21.49 -0.89
C LYS A 43 15.80 20.85 0.44
N PHE A 44 14.89 20.15 1.12
CA PHE A 44 15.14 19.62 2.48
C PHE A 44 15.58 18.15 2.51
N ARG A 45 15.32 17.39 1.44
CA ARG A 45 15.78 16.01 1.29
C ARG A 45 17.30 15.93 1.39
N GLN A 46 17.82 15.07 2.25
CA GLN A 46 19.26 14.83 2.34
C GLN A 46 19.76 14.04 1.11
N PRO A 47 20.96 14.36 0.58
CA PRO A 47 21.58 13.55 -0.47
C PRO A 47 21.87 12.15 0.08
N GLY A 48 21.09 11.15 -0.39
CA GLY A 48 21.17 9.77 0.07
C GLY A 48 19.85 9.19 0.58
N GLU A 49 18.85 10.01 0.86
CA GLU A 49 17.54 9.51 1.28
C GLU A 49 16.84 8.75 0.13
N PRO A 50 16.42 7.49 0.35
CA PRO A 50 15.80 6.67 -0.68
C PRO A 50 14.55 7.36 -1.21
N THR A 51 14.56 7.74 -2.50
CA THR A 51 13.34 8.14 -3.19
C THR A 51 12.49 6.89 -3.33
N PRO A 52 11.26 6.86 -2.80
CA PRO A 52 10.33 5.79 -3.16
C PRO A 52 10.08 5.92 -4.66
N LYS A 53 10.82 5.14 -5.44
CA LYS A 53 10.67 4.98 -6.88
C LYS A 53 10.09 3.60 -7.11
N GLY A 54 8.86 3.56 -7.64
CA GLY A 54 8.19 2.31 -8.00
C GLY A 54 7.31 1.75 -6.90
N PHE A 55 7.21 0.42 -6.87
CA PHE A 55 6.32 -0.32 -5.98
C PHE A 55 6.89 -0.35 -4.56
N SER A 56 6.09 0.05 -3.58
CA SER A 56 6.38 -0.24 -2.18
C SER A 56 5.89 -1.65 -1.88
N PRO A 57 6.72 -2.54 -1.29
CA PRO A 57 6.21 -3.81 -0.81
C PRO A 57 5.15 -3.54 0.25
N ILE A 58 4.00 -4.18 0.09
CA ILE A 58 2.98 -4.23 1.14
C ILE A 58 3.43 -5.37 2.06
N LEU A 59 3.71 -5.05 3.32
CA LEU A 59 3.94 -6.07 4.33
C LEU A 59 2.58 -6.73 4.60
N MET A 60 2.33 -7.88 3.98
CA MET A 60 1.24 -8.74 4.41
C MET A 60 1.64 -9.30 5.77
N GLU A 61 1.06 -8.76 6.84
CA GLU A 61 1.02 -9.47 8.11
C GLU A 61 0.40 -10.84 7.79
N SER A 62 1.20 -11.89 7.92
CA SER A 62 0.71 -13.24 7.74
C SER A 62 -0.38 -13.45 8.77
N MET A 63 -1.65 -13.32 8.37
CA MET A 63 -2.72 -13.98 9.10
C MET A 63 -2.29 -15.44 9.23
N PRO A 64 -2.52 -16.07 10.40
CA PRO A 64 -2.25 -17.49 10.54
C PRO A 64 -2.95 -18.17 9.38
N ILE A 65 -2.13 -18.79 8.53
CA ILE A 65 -2.54 -19.45 7.30
C ILE A 65 -3.72 -20.33 7.70
N ALA A 66 -4.93 -19.97 7.24
CA ALA A 66 -6.04 -20.90 7.26
C ALA A 66 -5.49 -22.18 6.63
N SER A 67 -5.61 -23.29 7.35
CA SER A 67 -5.04 -24.58 6.97
C SER A 67 -5.17 -24.81 5.46
N PRO A 68 -4.12 -25.31 4.78
CA PRO A 68 -4.17 -25.50 3.33
C PRO A 68 -5.45 -26.24 2.93
N PRO A 69 -6.12 -25.84 1.85
CA PRO A 69 -7.40 -26.42 1.45
C PRO A 69 -7.22 -27.92 1.23
N LEU A 70 -8.20 -28.72 1.67
CA LEU A 70 -8.14 -30.18 1.54
C LEU A 70 -8.21 -30.63 0.08
N ALA A 71 -8.88 -29.85 -0.77
CA ALA A 71 -9.00 -30.13 -2.19
C ALA A 71 -9.17 -28.83 -2.98
N VAL A 72 -8.64 -28.81 -4.20
CA VAL A 72 -8.80 -27.72 -5.17
C VAL A 72 -9.18 -28.32 -6.52
N ILE A 73 -10.22 -27.77 -7.15
CA ILE A 73 -10.64 -28.16 -8.51
C ILE A 73 -10.33 -27.00 -9.45
N HIS A 74 -9.57 -27.24 -10.51
CA HIS A 74 -9.23 -26.27 -11.55
C HIS A 74 -10.03 -26.53 -12.83
N TYR A 75 -10.72 -25.50 -13.34
CA TYR A 75 -11.48 -25.57 -14.58
C TYR A 75 -10.74 -24.87 -15.74
N PRO A 76 -10.91 -25.32 -17.01
CA PRO A 76 -10.32 -24.66 -18.18
C PRO A 76 -10.73 -23.19 -18.37
N SER A 77 -11.84 -22.78 -17.75
CA SER A 77 -12.30 -21.38 -17.72
C SER A 77 -11.43 -20.46 -16.85
N GLY A 78 -10.46 -21.01 -16.11
CA GLY A 78 -9.63 -20.27 -15.15
C GLY A 78 -10.25 -20.16 -13.75
N VAL A 79 -11.45 -20.71 -13.54
CA VAL A 79 -12.09 -20.77 -12.21
C VAL A 79 -11.44 -21.88 -11.39
N SER A 80 -11.18 -21.60 -10.11
CA SER A 80 -10.72 -22.60 -9.13
C SER A 80 -11.68 -22.65 -7.95
N VAL A 81 -12.03 -23.85 -7.50
CA VAL A 81 -12.89 -24.07 -6.33
C VAL A 81 -12.04 -24.72 -5.24
N GLU A 82 -11.96 -24.06 -4.09
CA GLU A 82 -11.19 -24.52 -2.93
C GLU A 82 -12.12 -25.04 -1.82
N TRP A 83 -11.75 -26.16 -1.21
CA TRP A 83 -12.49 -26.74 -0.09
C TRP A 83 -11.72 -26.64 1.22
N GLN A 84 -12.31 -25.98 2.22
CA GLN A 84 -11.73 -25.78 3.56
C GLN A 84 -12.43 -26.59 4.67
N GLY A 85 -13.28 -27.57 4.34
CA GLY A 85 -13.95 -28.44 5.33
C GLY A 85 -13.04 -29.54 5.90
N GLY A 86 -13.51 -30.30 6.89
CA GLY A 86 -12.77 -31.45 7.47
C GLY A 86 -12.80 -32.71 6.58
N ALA A 87 -11.89 -33.65 6.81
CA ALA A 87 -11.72 -34.87 5.98
C ALA A 87 -13.00 -35.69 5.81
N ASP A 88 -13.90 -35.65 6.80
CA ASP A 88 -15.18 -36.34 6.78
C ASP A 88 -16.13 -35.84 5.69
N THR A 89 -15.89 -34.65 5.13
CA THR A 89 -16.73 -34.03 4.08
C THR A 89 -16.29 -34.36 2.65
N LEU A 90 -15.18 -35.10 2.47
CA LEU A 90 -14.65 -35.46 1.14
C LEU A 90 -15.64 -36.27 0.29
N HIS A 91 -16.58 -36.98 0.91
CA HIS A 91 -17.63 -37.71 0.19
C HIS A 91 -18.55 -36.79 -0.63
N LEU A 92 -18.75 -35.54 -0.21
CA LEU A 92 -19.56 -34.54 -0.93
C LEU A 92 -18.89 -34.11 -2.25
N LEU A 93 -17.56 -34.21 -2.35
CA LEU A 93 -16.85 -33.85 -3.56
C LEU A 93 -17.13 -34.85 -4.70
N LYS A 94 -17.43 -36.11 -4.36
CA LYS A 94 -17.78 -37.15 -5.34
C LYS A 94 -19.13 -36.91 -6.02
N SER A 95 -20.02 -36.10 -5.45
CA SER A 95 -21.31 -35.77 -6.07
C SER A 95 -21.26 -34.58 -7.04
N LEU A 96 -20.10 -33.93 -7.17
CA LEU A 96 -19.88 -32.77 -8.05
C LEU A 96 -19.17 -33.12 -9.37
N LEU A 97 -18.73 -34.38 -9.52
CA LEU A 97 -18.16 -34.97 -10.73
C LEU A 97 -19.17 -35.98 -11.32
#